data_AF-X1DQS6-F1
#
_entry.id   AF-X1DQS6-F1
#
_cell.length_a   1.000
_cell.length_b   1.000
_cell.length_c   1.000
_cell.angle_alpha   90.00
_cell.angle_beta   90.00
_cell.angle_gamma   90.00
#
_symmetry.space_group_name_H-M   'P 1'
#
loop_
_entity.id
_entity.type
_entity.pdbx_description
1 polymer ?
#
loop_
_entity_poly.entity_id
_entity_poly.type
_entity_poly.pdbx_seq_one_letter_code
_entity_poly.pdbx_strand_id
1 'polypeptide(L)'
;SPNMVPEGKSAVSAEISFSKNRNINKDALIEKTVKDLIKAEVLYPDDKIVLTHIITIPYAYAIYDHQRKKAVSFIKQFLEKNDIYLCGRYAQWEYQNMEQNILAGKAMAEKLNAEIE
;
A
#
# COMPACT_ATOMS: atom_id res chain seq x y z
N SER A 1 -10.86 -1.60 17.15
CA SER A 1 -12.10 -0.94 17.59
C SER A 1 -13.20 -1.99 17.66
N PRO A 2 -14.06 -1.98 18.69
CA PRO A 2 -15.14 -2.97 18.86
C PRO A 2 -16.18 -2.94 17.73
N ASN A 3 -16.28 -1.83 17.00
CA ASN A 3 -17.25 -1.65 15.92
C ASN A 3 -16.74 -2.12 14.55
N MET A 4 -15.55 -2.72 14.47
CA MET A 4 -14.99 -3.22 13.20
C MET A 4 -15.64 -4.53 12.74
N VAL A 5 -16.29 -5.24 13.67
CA VAL A 5 -16.92 -6.54 13.47
C VAL A 5 -18.20 -6.64 14.31
N PRO A 6 -19.14 -7.53 13.97
CA PRO A 6 -20.29 -7.83 14.83
C PRO A 6 -19.87 -8.34 16.21
N GLU A 7 -20.78 -8.21 17.19
CA GLU A 7 -20.57 -8.71 18.56
C GLU A 7 -20.23 -10.22 18.57
N GLY A 8 -19.29 -10.59 19.43
CA GLY A 8 -18.81 -11.98 19.55
C GLY A 8 -17.95 -12.47 18.39
N LYS A 9 -17.52 -11.59 17.48
CA LYS A 9 -16.62 -11.92 16.35
C LYS A 9 -15.29 -11.18 16.46
N SER A 10 -14.33 -11.65 15.67
CA SER A 10 -13.02 -11.03 15.46
C SER A 10 -12.71 -10.99 13.97
N ALA A 11 -11.70 -10.20 13.58
CA ALA A 11 -11.19 -10.16 12.22
C ALA A 11 -9.66 -10.16 12.23
N VAL A 12 -9.09 -10.83 11.23
CA VAL A 12 -7.66 -10.82 10.92
C VAL A 12 -7.49 -10.41 9.47
N SER A 13 -6.48 -9.58 9.21
CA SER A 13 -6.04 -9.23 7.87
C SER A 13 -4.62 -9.76 7.67
N ALA A 14 -4.36 -10.31 6.49
CA ALA A 14 -3.03 -10.76 6.10
C ALA A 14 -2.63 -10.05 4.80
N GLU A 15 -1.38 -9.59 4.75
CA GLU A 15 -0.82 -8.95 3.56
C GLU A 15 0.14 -9.92 2.85
N ILE A 16 -0.16 -10.25 1.59
CA ILE A 16 0.65 -11.16 0.79
C ILE A 16 1.18 -10.39 -0.42
N SER A 17 2.49 -10.09 -0.41
CA SER A 17 3.15 -9.43 -1.53
C SER A 17 3.27 -10.36 -2.74
N PHE A 18 3.13 -9.85 -3.96
CA PHE A 18 3.41 -10.60 -5.16
C PHE A 18 4.11 -9.71 -6.18
N SER A 19 4.88 -10.32 -7.07
CA SER A 19 5.60 -9.63 -8.13
C SER A 19 5.90 -10.61 -9.26
N LYS A 20 6.48 -10.11 -10.36
CA LYS A 20 6.98 -10.97 -11.44
C LYS A 20 8.00 -12.01 -10.94
N ASN A 21 8.70 -11.71 -9.86
CA ASN A 21 9.71 -12.58 -9.25
C ASN A 21 9.16 -13.38 -8.05
N ARG A 22 7.90 -13.15 -7.65
CA ARG A 22 7.21 -13.86 -6.56
C ARG A 22 5.75 -14.08 -6.97
N ASN A 23 5.52 -15.15 -7.71
CA ASN A 23 4.17 -15.55 -8.11
C ASN A 23 3.39 -16.10 -6.92
N ILE A 24 2.07 -15.93 -6.97
CA ILE A 24 1.12 -16.49 -5.99
C ILE A 24 0.04 -17.27 -6.74
N ASN A 25 -0.42 -18.38 -6.17
CA ASN A 25 -1.63 -19.04 -6.62
C ASN A 25 -2.83 -18.31 -6.00
N LYS A 26 -3.58 -17.57 -6.84
CA LYS A 26 -4.73 -16.78 -6.38
C LYS A 26 -5.90 -17.66 -5.93
N ASP A 27 -6.09 -18.82 -6.59
CA ASP A 27 -7.22 -19.72 -6.33
C ASP A 27 -7.08 -20.41 -4.96
N ALA A 28 -5.84 -20.66 -4.54
CA ALA A 28 -5.54 -21.29 -3.24
C ALA A 28 -5.15 -20.28 -2.14
N LEU A 29 -5.27 -18.97 -2.39
CA LEU A 29 -4.72 -17.94 -1.50
C LEU A 29 -5.38 -17.96 -0.11
N ILE A 30 -6.71 -18.10 -0.06
CA ILE A 30 -7.47 -18.13 1.19
C ILE A 30 -7.09 -19.36 2.02
N GLU A 31 -7.17 -20.55 1.43
CA GLU A 31 -6.85 -21.81 2.11
C GLU A 31 -5.42 -21.79 2.67
N LYS A 32 -4.46 -21.35 1.85
CA LYS A 32 -3.07 -21.25 2.27
C LYS A 32 -2.91 -20.26 3.42
N THR A 33 -3.52 -19.08 3.35
CA THR A 33 -3.43 -18.07 4.41
C THR A 33 -4.05 -18.59 5.72
N VAL A 34 -5.20 -19.26 5.67
CA VAL A 34 -5.82 -19.86 6.87
C VAL A 34 -4.90 -20.90 7.49
N LYS A 35 -4.34 -21.81 6.68
CA LYS A 35 -3.40 -22.81 7.16
C LYS A 35 -2.15 -22.20 7.79
N ASP A 36 -1.61 -21.14 7.19
CA ASP A 36 -0.45 -20.42 7.71
C ASP A 36 -0.77 -19.67 9.02
N LEU A 37 -1.97 -19.09 9.14
CA LEU A 37 -2.44 -18.44 10.38
C LEU A 37 -2.66 -19.44 11.52
N ILE A 38 -3.18 -20.64 11.21
CA ILE A 38 -3.28 -21.73 12.20
C ILE A 38 -1.90 -22.18 12.64
N LYS A 39 -0.98 -22.36 11.70
CA LYS A 39 0.42 -22.71 12.01
C LYS A 39 1.12 -21.65 12.87
N ALA A 40 0.74 -20.38 12.70
CA ALA A 40 1.25 -19.26 13.48
C ALA A 40 0.47 -19.02 14.79
N GLU A 41 -0.49 -19.89 15.13
CA GLU A 41 -1.33 -19.80 16.34
C GLU A 41 -2.16 -18.50 16.42
N VAL A 42 -2.44 -17.87 15.27
CA VAL A 42 -3.34 -16.71 15.17
C VAL A 42 -4.81 -17.15 15.05
N LEU A 43 -5.02 -18.29 14.39
CA LEU A 43 -6.30 -18.99 14.31
C LEU A 43 -6.14 -20.38 14.90
N TYR A 44 -7.24 -21.00 15.31
CA TYR A 44 -7.29 -22.37 15.78
C TYR A 44 -8.08 -23.26 14.81
N PRO A 45 -7.82 -24.59 14.77
CA PRO A 45 -8.52 -25.49 13.85
C PRO A 45 -10.06 -25.52 13.99
N ASP A 46 -10.57 -25.17 15.16
CA ASP A 46 -12.00 -25.11 15.49
C ASP A 46 -12.63 -23.72 15.29
N ASP A 47 -11.84 -22.71 14.89
CA ASP A 47 -12.36 -21.40 14.55
C ASP A 47 -13.30 -21.47 13.33
N LYS A 48 -14.45 -20.78 13.45
CA LYS A 48 -15.44 -20.70 12.38
C LYS A 48 -15.23 -19.45 11.55
N ILE A 49 -14.66 -19.62 10.36
CA ILE A 49 -14.52 -18.55 9.37
C ILE A 49 -15.89 -18.26 8.75
N VAL A 50 -16.46 -17.10 9.06
CA VAL A 50 -17.78 -16.68 8.57
C VAL A 50 -17.70 -15.73 7.37
N LEU A 51 -16.53 -15.14 7.12
CA LEU A 51 -16.30 -14.22 6.02
C LEU A 51 -14.84 -14.27 5.59
N THR A 52 -14.61 -14.26 4.28
CA THR A 52 -13.29 -14.06 3.68
C THR A 52 -13.38 -12.96 2.63
N HIS A 53 -12.37 -12.09 2.57
CA HIS A 53 -12.33 -11.02 1.58
C HIS A 53 -10.90 -10.82 1.08
N ILE A 54 -10.74 -10.59 -0.23
CA ILE A 54 -9.46 -10.31 -0.86
C ILE A 54 -9.54 -8.97 -1.58
N ILE A 55 -8.58 -8.09 -1.29
CA ILE A 55 -8.33 -6.87 -2.05
C ILE A 55 -6.97 -7.02 -2.73
N THR A 56 -6.94 -6.89 -4.06
CA THR A 56 -5.69 -6.87 -4.83
C THR A 56 -5.27 -5.44 -5.09
N ILE A 57 -4.05 -5.07 -4.69
CA ILE A 57 -3.47 -3.75 -4.94
C ILE A 57 -2.29 -3.92 -5.91
N PRO A 58 -2.45 -3.62 -7.22
CA PRO A 58 -1.40 -3.85 -8.21
C PRO A 58 -0.11 -3.06 -7.97
N TYR A 59 -0.23 -1.87 -7.38
CA TYR A 59 0.88 -0.95 -7.11
C TYR A 59 0.86 -0.57 -5.62
N ALA A 60 1.23 -1.50 -4.73
CA ALA A 60 1.18 -1.28 -3.27
C ALA A 60 2.47 -0.65 -2.70
N TYR A 61 3.62 -0.99 -3.28
CA TYR A 61 4.93 -0.61 -2.75
C TYR A 61 5.76 0.12 -3.79
N ALA A 62 6.30 1.29 -3.42
CA ALA A 62 7.37 1.93 -4.16
C ALA A 62 8.67 1.14 -3.92
N ILE A 63 9.17 0.46 -4.95
CA ILE A 63 10.37 -0.39 -4.85
C ILE A 63 11.61 0.48 -5.00
N TYR A 64 12.56 0.32 -4.08
CA TYR A 64 13.83 1.05 -4.07
C TYR A 64 14.91 0.19 -4.73
N ASP A 65 14.90 0.18 -6.07
CA ASP A 65 15.97 -0.44 -6.84
C ASP A 65 17.15 0.54 -7.06
N HIS A 66 18.22 0.02 -7.66
CA HIS A 66 19.43 0.80 -7.93
C HIS A 66 19.21 1.95 -8.94
N GLN A 67 18.18 1.87 -9.77
CA GLN A 67 17.90 2.85 -10.83
C GLN A 67 16.94 3.96 -10.37
N ARG A 68 16.18 3.72 -9.29
CA ARG A 68 15.13 4.60 -8.76
C ARG A 68 15.57 6.05 -8.69
N LYS A 69 16.70 6.34 -8.01
CA LYS A 69 17.13 7.73 -7.76
C LYS A 69 17.34 8.49 -9.08
N LYS A 70 17.96 7.85 -10.08
CA LYS A 70 18.20 8.46 -11.39
C LYS A 70 16.89 8.66 -12.16
N ALA A 71 16.05 7.62 -12.21
CA ALA A 71 14.77 7.67 -12.93
C ALA A 71 13.80 8.71 -12.34
N VAL A 72 13.59 8.69 -11.02
CA VAL A 72 12.70 9.62 -10.32
C VAL A 72 13.18 11.06 -10.47
N SER A 73 14.49 11.31 -10.33
CA SER A 73 15.05 12.66 -10.51
C SER A 73 14.82 13.18 -11.93
N PHE A 74 15.07 12.35 -12.95
CA PHE A 74 14.85 12.72 -14.35
C PHE A 74 13.36 13.02 -14.63
N ILE A 75 12.45 12.15 -14.21
CA ILE A 75 11.00 12.33 -14.41
C ILE A 75 10.50 13.58 -13.69
N LYS A 76 10.90 13.77 -12.43
CA LYS A 76 10.52 14.95 -11.65
C LYS A 76 10.95 16.24 -12.35
N GLN A 77 12.21 16.34 -12.75
CA GLN A 77 12.73 17.52 -13.44
C GLN A 77 12.03 17.77 -14.77
N PHE A 78 11.72 16.71 -15.52
CA PHE A 78 10.98 16.85 -16.77
C PHE A 78 9.57 17.40 -16.53
N LEU A 79 8.84 16.86 -15.55
CA LEU A 79 7.47 17.28 -15.26
C LEU A 79 7.41 18.69 -14.67
N GLU A 80 8.32 19.04 -13.76
CA GLU A 80 8.38 20.38 -13.16
C GLU A 80 8.68 21.47 -14.20
N LYS A 81 9.49 21.17 -15.23
CA LYS A 81 9.71 22.09 -16.36
C LYS A 81 8.47 22.34 -17.22
N ASN A 82 7.44 21.53 -17.06
CA ASN A 82 6.16 21.63 -17.77
C ASN A 82 5.02 21.94 -16.78
N ASP A 83 5.33 22.56 -15.64
CA ASP A 83 4.35 22.98 -14.62
C ASP A 83 3.53 21.82 -14.01
N ILE A 84 4.07 20.60 -14.05
CA ILE A 84 3.47 19.41 -13.44
C ILE A 84 4.27 19.00 -12.21
N TYR A 85 3.65 19.11 -11.04
CA TYR A 85 4.30 18.84 -9.76
C TYR A 85 3.88 17.50 -9.16
N LEU A 86 4.87 16.65 -8.87
CA LEU A 86 4.64 15.34 -8.27
C LEU A 86 4.39 15.45 -6.77
N CYS A 87 3.30 14.85 -6.28
CA CYS A 87 2.95 14.83 -4.87
C CYS A 87 2.41 13.45 -4.43
N GLY A 88 2.96 12.92 -3.34
CA GLY A 88 2.51 11.69 -2.69
C GLY A 88 3.29 10.42 -3.05
N ARG A 89 2.97 9.32 -2.35
CA ARG A 89 3.70 8.03 -2.31
C ARG A 89 4.10 7.51 -3.68
N TYR A 90 3.12 7.39 -4.58
CA TYR A 90 3.35 6.81 -5.91
C TYR A 90 3.87 7.83 -6.92
N ALA A 91 3.46 9.10 -6.81
CA ALA A 91 3.91 10.15 -7.72
C ALA A 91 5.40 10.45 -7.52
N GLN A 92 5.84 10.55 -6.27
CA GLN A 92 7.25 10.80 -5.92
C GLN A 92 8.06 9.49 -5.83
N TRP A 93 7.40 8.34 -5.96
CA TRP A 93 7.97 7.01 -5.78
C TRP A 93 8.72 6.88 -4.45
N GLU A 94 8.13 7.41 -3.38
CA GLU A 94 8.67 7.40 -2.03
C GLU A 94 7.86 6.49 -1.13
N TYR A 95 8.53 5.90 -0.14
CA TYR A 95 7.86 5.07 0.86
C TYR A 95 7.16 5.94 1.92
N GLN A 96 6.17 6.71 1.50
CA GLN A 96 5.43 7.63 2.37
C GLN A 96 4.27 6.92 3.08
N ASN A 97 4.05 7.29 4.34
CA ASN A 97 2.86 6.95 5.12
C ASN A 97 1.76 8.02 4.96
N MET A 98 0.59 7.85 5.60
CA MET A 98 -0.55 8.77 5.44
C MET A 98 -0.22 10.20 5.87
N GLU A 99 0.43 10.38 7.02
CA GLU A 99 0.81 11.70 7.53
C GLU A 99 1.73 12.44 6.55
N GLN A 100 2.77 11.75 6.06
CA GLN A 100 3.71 12.31 5.09
C GLN A 100 3.02 12.71 3.78
N ASN A 101 2.04 11.93 3.31
CA ASN A 101 1.26 12.29 2.13
C ASN A 101 0.40 13.54 2.35
N ILE A 102 -0.24 13.65 3.52
CA ILE A 102 -1.07 14.82 3.87
C ILE A 102 -0.18 16.08 3.95
N LEU A 103 0.95 15.99 4.65
CA LEU A 103 1.89 17.11 4.77
C LEU A 103 2.50 17.49 3.43
N ALA A 104 2.84 16.52 2.58
CA ALA A 104 3.33 16.78 1.22
C ALA A 104 2.29 17.51 0.37
N GLY A 105 1.02 17.10 0.46
CA GLY A 105 -0.08 17.77 -0.24
C GLY A 105 -0.26 19.22 0.20
N LYS A 106 -0.24 19.46 1.51
CA LYS A 106 -0.30 20.82 2.09
C LYS A 106 0.87 21.68 1.59
N ALA A 107 2.10 21.18 1.72
CA ALA A 107 3.29 21.91 1.30
C ALA A 107 3.28 22.23 -0.20
N MET A 108 2.76 21.32 -1.03
CA MET A 108 2.62 21.57 -2.46
C MET A 108 1.61 22.68 -2.74
N ALA A 109 0.44 22.66 -2.08
CA ALA A 109 -0.56 23.72 -2.24
C ALA A 109 -0.03 25.09 -1.81
N GLU A 110 0.69 25.16 -0.68
CA GLU A 110 1.32 26.40 -0.20
C GLU A 110 2.36 26.94 -1.19
N LYS A 111 3.19 26.05 -1.75
CA LYS A 111 4.17 26.42 -2.79
C LYS A 111 3.48 27.02 -4.01
N LEU A 112 2.47 26.36 -4.55
CA LEU A 112 1.79 26.79 -5.77
C LEU A 112 1.06 28.13 -5.59
N ASN A 113 0.44 28.35 -4.43
CA ASN A 113 -0.21 29.62 -4.14
C ASN A 113 0.80 30.78 -4.10
N ALA A 114 1.99 30.56 -3.54
CA ALA A 114 3.05 31.58 -3.49
C ALA A 114 3.69 31.89 -4.85
N GLU A 115 3.51 31.03 -5.86
CA GLU A 115 3.98 31.28 -7.24
C GLU A 115 2.97 32.09 -8.07
N ILE A 116 1.72 32.21 -7.62
CA ILE A 116 0.63 32.94 -8.29
C ILE A 116 0.50 34.38 -7.78
N GLU A 117 0.96 34.65 -6.55
CA GLU A 117 1.05 35.98 -5.94
C GLU A 117 2.27 36.77 -6.43
#